data_AF-A0A8B4QC00-F1
#
_entry.id   AF-A0A8B4QC00-F1
#
_cell.length_a   1.000
_cell.length_b   1.000
_cell.length_c   1.000
_cell.angle_alpha   90.00
_cell.angle_beta   90.00
_cell.angle_gamma   90.00
#
_symmetry.space_group_name_H-M   'P 1'
#
loop_
_entity.id
_entity.type
_entity.pdbx_description
1 polymer ?
#
loop_
_entity_poly.entity_id
_entity_poly.type
_entity_poly.pdbx_seq_one_letter_code
_entity_poly.pdbx_strand_id
1 'polypeptide(L)'
;MKKIVDLSKWQNKVNYNELGKECSLAILRVQDGSVVKDSMYGIHAKGCESMCIPYGVYAFARFTSTEDAKVEAKDFYARANVYGKPLFYVIDVEMKTMGNMRAGAEAYLQQLRLLGAEKIGIYIAHHEYEDFNIKTSSADFIWLPRYHQNGRDLIAPKYKCDLHQYTDRGKIAGITGSVDLNRLTGTKSLQWFLGEDQSYRVTANHLNIREQPSMSGKIVGTLSKSGKVIVLSVDENGWAETKYKSKKAYVFRSYLD
;
A
#
# COMPACT_ATOMS: atom_id res chain seq x y z
N MET A 1 2.05 -5.65 20.12
CA MET A 1 1.51 -5.62 18.74
C MET A 1 2.61 -5.18 17.81
N LYS A 2 2.75 -5.83 16.65
CA LYS A 2 3.68 -5.39 15.62
C LYS A 2 3.18 -4.07 14.99
N LYS A 3 4.10 -3.20 14.61
CA LYS A 3 3.89 -1.80 14.20
C LYS A 3 4.02 -1.66 12.68
N ILE A 4 3.40 -0.61 12.13
CA ILE A 4 3.59 -0.19 10.74
C ILE A 4 4.43 1.08 10.78
N VAL A 5 5.51 1.13 10.00
CA VAL A 5 6.46 2.25 9.99
C VAL A 5 6.61 2.79 8.58
N ASP A 6 6.95 4.05 8.45
CA ASP A 6 7.49 4.60 7.22
C ASP A 6 8.89 5.15 7.47
N LEU A 7 9.76 4.96 6.47
CA LEU A 7 11.21 5.17 6.59
C LEU A 7 11.72 5.99 5.41
N SER A 8 12.74 6.79 5.67
CA SER A 8 13.45 7.56 4.66
C SER A 8 14.93 7.68 5.03
N LYS A 9 15.69 8.48 4.26
CA LYS A 9 17.08 8.82 4.59
C LYS A 9 17.34 9.27 6.04
N TRP A 10 16.32 9.74 6.74
CA TRP A 10 16.43 10.17 8.13
C TRP A 10 16.64 9.01 9.11
N GLN A 11 16.24 7.79 8.75
CA GLN A 11 16.56 6.57 9.49
C GLN A 11 17.83 5.91 8.90
N ASN A 12 18.96 6.64 8.93
CA ASN A 12 20.20 6.18 8.29
C ASN A 12 20.94 5.03 9.00
N LYS A 13 20.48 4.60 10.18
CA LYS A 13 21.03 3.48 10.95
C LYS A 13 19.88 2.62 11.47
N VAL A 14 19.57 1.54 10.74
CA VAL A 14 18.51 0.58 11.10
C VAL A 14 19.11 -0.79 11.30
N ASN A 15 18.81 -1.41 12.45
CA ASN A 15 19.05 -2.83 12.66
C ASN A 15 17.79 -3.61 12.25
N TYR A 16 17.80 -4.17 11.03
CA TYR A 16 16.64 -4.86 10.47
C TYR A 16 16.28 -6.15 11.19
N ASN A 17 17.25 -6.83 11.82
CA ASN A 17 16.97 -8.03 12.61
C ASN A 17 16.10 -7.69 13.83
N GLU A 18 16.43 -6.60 14.52
CA GLU A 18 15.61 -6.11 15.63
C GLU A 18 14.29 -5.52 15.13
N LEU A 19 14.32 -4.79 14.00
CA LEU A 19 13.13 -4.21 13.40
C LEU A 19 12.10 -5.29 13.03
N GLY A 20 12.53 -6.40 12.41
CA GLY A 20 11.66 -7.48 11.95
C GLY A 20 10.90 -8.22 13.05
N LYS A 21 11.37 -8.12 14.31
CA LYS A 21 10.66 -8.65 15.47
C LYS A 21 9.38 -7.86 15.76
N GLU A 22 9.40 -6.55 15.50
CA GLU A 22 8.31 -5.63 15.84
C GLU A 22 7.60 -5.02 14.63
N CYS A 23 8.17 -5.06 13.43
CA CYS A 23 7.60 -4.42 12.23
C CYS A 23 6.74 -5.41 11.44
N SER A 24 5.47 -5.07 11.21
CA SER A 24 4.57 -5.81 10.32
C SER A 24 4.64 -5.35 8.88
N LEU A 25 4.92 -4.07 8.65
CA LEU A 25 4.89 -3.44 7.33
C LEU A 25 5.73 -2.16 7.38
N ALA A 26 6.63 -1.99 6.41
CA ALA A 26 7.35 -0.75 6.19
C ALA A 26 6.81 0.01 4.96
N ILE A 27 6.98 1.33 4.91
CA ILE A 27 6.70 2.16 3.73
C ILE A 27 7.92 3.01 3.46
N LEU A 28 8.61 2.76 2.35
CA LEU A 28 9.96 3.28 2.13
C LEU A 28 9.94 4.47 1.15
N ARG A 29 10.56 5.59 1.53
CA ARG A 29 10.70 6.71 0.60
C ARG A 29 11.64 6.34 -0.53
N VAL A 30 11.23 6.62 -1.76
CA VAL A 30 12.05 6.40 -2.96
C VAL A 30 12.63 7.70 -3.49
N GLN A 31 11.85 8.78 -3.46
CA GLN A 31 12.26 10.06 -4.00
C GLN A 31 11.54 11.24 -3.33
N ASP A 32 12.09 12.42 -3.57
CA ASP A 32 11.49 13.72 -3.29
C ASP A 32 11.51 14.55 -4.58
N GLY A 33 10.36 14.55 -5.27
CA GLY A 33 10.22 14.94 -6.66
C GLY A 33 11.08 14.11 -7.63
N SER A 34 11.13 14.55 -8.89
CA SER A 34 12.02 13.91 -9.88
C SER A 34 13.51 14.11 -9.58
N VAL A 35 13.89 15.18 -8.87
CA VAL A 35 15.31 15.56 -8.67
C VAL A 35 16.02 14.73 -7.61
N VAL A 36 15.39 14.50 -6.46
CA VAL A 36 16.08 13.90 -5.31
C VAL A 36 15.72 12.43 -5.17
N LYS A 37 16.70 11.54 -5.32
CA LYS A 37 16.57 10.13 -4.98
C LYS A 37 16.88 9.93 -3.51
N ASP A 38 16.05 9.17 -2.79
CA ASP A 38 16.34 8.86 -1.38
C ASP A 38 17.57 7.94 -1.29
N SER A 39 18.63 8.42 -0.65
CA SER A 39 19.93 7.72 -0.59
C SER A 39 19.88 6.43 0.23
N MET A 40 18.88 6.25 1.09
CA MET A 40 18.73 5.06 1.93
C MET A 40 17.75 4.04 1.36
N TYR A 41 16.97 4.38 0.32
CA TYR A 41 15.94 3.49 -0.22
C TYR A 41 16.46 2.08 -0.52
N GLY A 42 17.58 1.96 -1.24
CA GLY A 42 18.16 0.66 -1.58
C GLY A 42 18.66 -0.13 -0.38
N ILE A 43 19.11 0.54 0.69
CA ILE A 43 19.51 -0.10 1.95
C ILE A 43 18.28 -0.58 2.71
N HIS A 44 17.23 0.24 2.77
CA HIS A 44 15.95 -0.12 3.38
C HIS A 44 15.29 -1.30 2.71
N ALA A 45 15.16 -1.28 1.37
CA ALA A 45 14.56 -2.37 0.62
C ALA A 45 15.31 -3.69 0.87
N LYS A 46 16.64 -3.71 0.71
CA LYS A 46 17.46 -4.91 0.96
C LYS A 46 17.36 -5.41 2.41
N GLY A 47 17.35 -4.50 3.38
CA GLY A 47 17.22 -4.84 4.79
C GLY A 47 15.87 -5.45 5.12
N CYS A 48 14.79 -4.90 4.54
CA CYS A 48 13.44 -5.44 4.64
C CYS A 48 13.35 -6.85 4.02
N GLU A 49 13.81 -7.03 2.79
CA GLU A 49 13.84 -8.35 2.10
C GLU A 49 14.60 -9.39 2.92
N SER A 50 15.78 -9.04 3.44
CA SER A 50 16.64 -9.98 4.20
C SER A 50 15.99 -10.48 5.49
N MET A 51 15.06 -9.72 6.06
CA MET A 51 14.38 -10.04 7.31
C MET A 51 12.90 -10.36 7.11
N CYS A 52 12.48 -10.58 5.86
CA CYS A 52 11.10 -10.85 5.49
C CYS A 52 10.10 -9.80 6.01
N ILE A 53 10.51 -8.52 6.05
CA ILE A 53 9.64 -7.39 6.42
C ILE A 53 8.95 -6.91 5.14
N PRO A 54 7.62 -7.07 5.01
CA PRO A 54 6.89 -6.60 3.85
C PRO A 54 6.97 -5.08 3.74
N TYR A 55 7.02 -4.53 2.52
CA TYR A 55 7.05 -3.09 2.33
C TYR A 55 6.26 -2.58 1.12
N GLY A 56 5.68 -1.40 1.29
CA GLY A 56 5.29 -0.50 0.20
C GLY A 56 6.33 0.61 0.02
N VAL A 57 6.06 1.52 -0.91
CA VAL A 57 6.94 2.67 -1.19
C VAL A 57 6.16 3.96 -1.29
N TYR A 58 6.81 5.09 -1.00
CA TYR A 58 6.23 6.41 -1.20
C TYR A 58 7.20 7.38 -1.91
N ALA A 59 6.64 8.43 -2.51
CA ALA A 59 7.37 9.52 -3.14
C ALA A 59 6.75 10.86 -2.77
N PHE A 60 7.57 11.76 -2.22
CA PHE A 60 7.17 13.13 -1.92
C PHE A 60 6.97 13.88 -3.24
N ALA A 61 5.79 14.46 -3.43
CA ALA A 61 5.39 15.11 -4.67
C ALA A 61 6.01 16.51 -4.81
N ARG A 62 6.57 16.83 -5.99
CA ARG A 62 7.03 18.18 -6.35
C ARG A 62 6.57 18.67 -7.72
N PHE A 63 5.71 17.91 -8.39
CA PHE A 63 5.23 18.25 -9.73
C PHE A 63 4.65 19.66 -9.83
N THR A 64 4.94 20.34 -10.93
CA THR A 64 4.54 21.74 -11.18
C THR A 64 3.46 21.86 -12.26
N SER A 65 3.14 20.76 -12.94
CA SER A 65 2.09 20.64 -13.95
C SER A 65 1.59 19.19 -14.03
N THR A 66 0.52 18.94 -14.78
CA THR A 66 0.00 17.59 -15.04
C THR A 66 0.98 16.72 -15.83
N GLU A 67 1.74 17.31 -16.75
CA GLU A 67 2.76 16.64 -17.55
C GLU A 67 3.95 16.26 -16.68
N ASP A 68 4.37 17.19 -15.82
CA ASP A 68 5.42 16.97 -14.83
C ASP A 68 5.03 15.90 -13.81
N ALA A 69 3.77 15.87 -13.36
CA ALA A 69 3.25 14.82 -12.48
C ALA A 69 3.37 13.42 -13.11
N LYS A 70 3.18 13.30 -14.43
CA LYS A 70 3.41 12.04 -15.15
C LYS A 70 4.90 11.69 -15.22
N VAL A 71 5.78 12.69 -15.34
CA VAL A 71 7.24 12.47 -15.30
C VAL A 71 7.67 11.97 -13.92
N GLU A 72 7.23 12.65 -12.85
CA GLU A 72 7.55 12.24 -11.48
C GLU A 72 7.06 10.82 -11.16
N ALA A 73 5.86 10.45 -11.63
CA ALA A 73 5.31 9.10 -11.47
C ALA A 73 6.14 8.03 -12.20
N LYS A 74 6.63 8.33 -13.42
CA LYS A 74 7.52 7.43 -14.18
C LYS A 74 8.86 7.25 -13.47
N ASP A 75 9.43 8.35 -13.00
CA ASP A 75 10.65 8.35 -12.19
C ASP A 75 10.48 7.48 -10.94
N PHE A 76 9.40 7.70 -10.20
CA PHE A 76 9.10 6.97 -8.98
C PHE A 76 8.98 5.47 -9.26
N TYR A 77 8.16 5.08 -10.24
CA TYR A 77 7.94 3.68 -10.58
C TYR A 77 9.24 3.01 -11.03
N ALA A 78 10.04 3.66 -11.89
CA ALA A 78 11.31 3.11 -12.35
C ALA A 78 12.29 2.90 -11.19
N ARG A 79 12.41 3.86 -10.27
CA ARG A 79 13.32 3.81 -9.12
C ARG A 79 12.88 2.79 -8.07
N ALA A 80 11.58 2.69 -7.82
CA ALA A 80 10.99 1.79 -6.83
C ALA A 80 11.14 0.30 -7.18
N ASN A 81 11.34 -0.06 -8.45
CA ASN A 81 11.42 -1.45 -8.89
C ASN A 81 12.88 -1.94 -9.06
N VAL A 82 13.89 -1.15 -8.68
CA VAL A 82 15.30 -1.50 -8.86
C VAL A 82 15.78 -2.56 -7.86
N TYR A 83 15.27 -2.55 -6.63
CA TYR A 83 15.79 -3.37 -5.53
C TYR A 83 14.87 -4.50 -5.07
N GLY A 84 13.64 -4.54 -5.58
CA GLY A 84 12.63 -5.51 -5.21
C GLY A 84 11.27 -5.13 -5.78
N LYS A 85 10.22 -5.85 -5.36
CA LYS A 85 8.83 -5.59 -5.80
C LYS A 85 8.03 -5.04 -4.62
N PRO A 86 7.81 -3.71 -4.53
CA PRO A 86 6.99 -3.14 -3.48
C PRO A 86 5.52 -3.58 -3.61
N LEU A 87 4.85 -3.71 -2.46
CA LEU A 87 3.46 -4.18 -2.38
C LEU A 87 2.43 -3.13 -2.85
N PHE A 88 2.77 -1.86 -2.71
CA PHE A 88 1.94 -0.73 -3.11
C PHE A 88 2.79 0.54 -3.25
N TYR A 89 2.23 1.54 -3.92
CA TYR A 89 2.87 2.82 -4.23
C TYR A 89 2.06 3.95 -3.64
N VAL A 90 2.69 4.90 -2.97
CA VAL A 90 2.02 6.06 -2.39
C VAL A 90 2.58 7.34 -2.98
N ILE A 91 1.70 8.20 -3.46
CA ILE A 91 2.04 9.60 -3.69
C ILE A 91 1.83 10.39 -2.39
N ASP A 92 2.84 11.15 -2.00
CA ASP A 92 2.85 11.94 -0.78
C ASP A 92 2.70 13.43 -1.11
N VAL A 93 1.52 13.98 -0.84
CA VAL A 93 1.09 15.33 -1.26
C VAL A 93 0.98 16.23 -0.03
N GLU A 94 2.03 17.02 0.21
CA GLU A 94 2.12 17.89 1.40
C GLU A 94 2.37 19.36 1.08
N MET A 95 2.70 19.70 -0.17
CA MET A 95 3.03 21.07 -0.55
C MET A 95 2.33 21.49 -1.84
N LYS A 96 1.91 22.75 -1.86
CA LYS A 96 1.34 23.39 -3.05
C LYS A 96 2.45 23.75 -4.03
N THR A 97 2.60 22.92 -5.07
CA THR A 97 3.63 23.09 -6.12
C THR A 97 3.05 23.53 -7.46
N MET A 98 1.73 23.50 -7.59
CA MET A 98 0.99 24.03 -8.74
C MET A 98 -0.37 24.58 -8.33
N GLY A 99 -1.00 25.36 -9.22
CA GLY A 99 -2.31 25.98 -8.94
C GLY A 99 -3.44 24.96 -8.69
N ASN A 100 -3.41 23.82 -9.38
CA ASN A 100 -4.41 22.75 -9.26
C ASN A 100 -3.76 21.43 -8.85
N MET A 101 -3.53 21.26 -7.54
CA MET A 101 -2.94 20.05 -6.97
C MET A 101 -3.78 18.79 -7.23
N ARG A 102 -5.11 18.93 -7.28
CA ARG A 102 -6.03 17.84 -7.62
C ARG A 102 -5.71 17.25 -9.00
N ALA A 103 -5.60 18.10 -10.02
CA ALA A 103 -5.29 17.64 -11.38
C ALA A 103 -3.92 16.98 -11.47
N GLY A 104 -2.90 17.53 -10.81
CA GLY A 104 -1.56 16.93 -10.76
C GLY A 104 -1.55 15.57 -10.08
N ALA A 105 -2.16 15.44 -8.90
CA ALA A 105 -2.26 14.17 -8.19
C ALA A 105 -3.05 13.12 -8.99
N GLU A 106 -4.17 13.49 -9.62
CA GLU A 106 -4.94 12.59 -10.49
C GLU A 106 -4.08 12.09 -11.67
N ALA A 107 -3.33 12.97 -12.32
CA ALA A 107 -2.42 12.61 -13.41
C ALA A 107 -1.30 11.66 -12.95
N TYR A 108 -0.75 11.89 -11.76
CA TYR A 108 0.27 11.02 -11.17
C TYR A 108 -0.27 9.61 -10.88
N LEU A 109 -1.43 9.52 -10.21
CA LEU A 109 -2.08 8.25 -9.86
C LEU A 109 -2.43 7.45 -11.13
N GLN A 110 -2.97 8.10 -12.16
CA GLN A 110 -3.26 7.48 -13.45
C GLN A 110 -1.99 6.99 -14.13
N GLN A 111 -0.90 7.76 -14.08
CA GLN A 111 0.37 7.34 -14.67
C GLN A 111 0.97 6.13 -13.96
N LEU A 112 0.88 6.05 -12.63
CA LEU A 112 1.27 4.85 -11.88
C LEU A 112 0.43 3.63 -12.29
N ARG A 113 -0.89 3.79 -12.48
CA ARG A 113 -1.74 2.71 -13.02
C ARG A 113 -1.28 2.23 -14.38
N LEU A 114 -1.02 3.16 -15.29
CA LEU A 114 -0.55 2.84 -16.65
C LEU A 114 0.79 2.09 -16.65
N LEU A 115 1.65 2.35 -15.67
CA LEU A 115 2.92 1.66 -15.51
C LEU A 115 2.79 0.27 -14.89
N GLY A 116 1.61 -0.10 -14.39
CA GLY A 116 1.33 -1.41 -13.81
C GLY A 116 1.36 -1.47 -12.29
N ALA A 117 1.27 -0.33 -11.58
CA ALA A 117 1.07 -0.37 -10.13
C ALA A 117 -0.32 -0.92 -9.79
N GLU A 118 -0.37 -2.09 -9.13
CA GLU A 118 -1.61 -2.79 -8.77
C GLU A 118 -2.30 -2.21 -7.52
N LYS A 119 -1.55 -1.63 -6.60
CA LYS A 119 -2.08 -0.97 -5.39
C LYS A 119 -1.47 0.41 -5.26
N ILE A 120 -2.31 1.44 -5.22
CA ILE A 120 -1.90 2.84 -5.16
C ILE A 120 -2.61 3.54 -4.00
N GLY A 121 -1.83 4.15 -3.12
CA GLY A 121 -2.33 5.02 -2.06
C GLY A 121 -2.02 6.48 -2.31
N ILE A 122 -2.66 7.32 -1.52
CA ILE A 122 -2.31 8.73 -1.43
C ILE A 122 -2.17 9.13 0.04
N TYR A 123 -1.04 9.76 0.36
CA TYR A 123 -0.86 10.51 1.58
C TYR A 123 -1.18 11.98 1.32
N ILE A 124 -1.93 12.60 2.21
CA ILE A 124 -2.31 14.02 2.10
C ILE A 124 -2.01 14.69 3.44
N ALA A 125 -1.20 15.75 3.43
CA ALA A 125 -0.96 16.54 4.64
C ALA A 125 -2.28 17.04 5.22
N HIS A 126 -2.43 16.94 6.54
CA HIS A 126 -3.71 17.18 7.20
C HIS A 126 -4.29 18.57 6.94
N HIS A 127 -3.43 19.59 6.92
CA HIS A 127 -3.81 20.98 6.74
C HIS A 127 -4.18 21.32 5.29
N GLU A 128 -3.77 20.49 4.33
CA GLU A 128 -4.01 20.71 2.90
C GLU A 128 -5.19 19.91 2.35
N TYR A 129 -5.84 19.07 3.17
CA TYR A 129 -6.87 18.14 2.70
C TYR A 129 -8.05 18.84 2.01
N GLU A 130 -8.57 19.91 2.60
CA GLU A 130 -9.66 20.71 2.04
C GLU A 130 -9.18 21.56 0.85
N ASP A 131 -8.01 22.19 0.98
CA ASP A 131 -7.46 23.12 -0.02
C ASP A 131 -7.02 22.43 -1.31
N PHE A 132 -6.37 21.28 -1.21
CA PHE A 132 -5.97 20.51 -2.39
C PHE A 132 -7.16 19.77 -3.02
N ASN A 133 -8.20 19.48 -2.24
CA ASN A 133 -9.44 18.84 -2.69
C ASN A 133 -9.17 17.64 -3.62
N ILE A 134 -8.20 16.80 -3.25
CA ILE A 134 -7.78 15.67 -4.07
C ILE A 134 -8.94 14.69 -4.21
N LYS A 135 -9.16 14.15 -5.42
CA LYS A 135 -10.14 13.09 -5.66
C LYS A 135 -9.64 11.77 -5.10
N THR A 136 -9.85 11.57 -3.81
CA THR A 136 -9.42 10.39 -3.04
C THR A 136 -9.94 9.07 -3.60
N SER A 137 -11.09 9.05 -4.29
CA SER A 137 -11.60 7.86 -4.98
C SER A 137 -10.75 7.36 -6.15
N SER A 138 -9.70 8.09 -6.54
CA SER A 138 -8.73 7.67 -7.56
C SER A 138 -7.61 6.80 -6.99
N ALA A 139 -7.51 6.67 -5.67
CA ALA A 139 -6.57 5.80 -4.97
C ALA A 139 -7.30 4.62 -4.32
N ASP A 140 -6.60 3.50 -4.10
CA ASP A 140 -7.15 2.31 -3.44
C ASP A 140 -7.28 2.48 -1.92
N PHE A 141 -6.40 3.30 -1.34
CA PHE A 141 -6.39 3.58 0.08
C PHE A 141 -5.91 5.01 0.37
N ILE A 142 -6.42 5.56 1.46
CA ILE A 142 -6.06 6.90 1.91
C ILE A 142 -5.20 6.80 3.16
N TRP A 143 -4.10 7.54 3.18
CA TRP A 143 -3.19 7.68 4.31
C TRP A 143 -3.20 9.12 4.80
N LEU A 144 -3.44 9.35 6.09
CA LEU A 144 -3.45 10.70 6.66
C LEU A 144 -2.57 10.79 7.91
N PRO A 145 -1.87 11.91 8.10
CA PRO A 145 -1.25 12.24 9.38
C PRO A 145 -2.24 12.93 10.31
N ARG A 146 -2.21 12.58 11.60
CA ARG A 146 -2.81 13.40 12.66
C ARG A 146 -2.20 13.06 14.03
N TYR A 147 -1.38 13.96 14.56
CA TYR A 147 -0.63 13.71 15.79
C TYR A 147 -1.21 14.50 16.95
N HIS A 148 -1.27 13.87 18.13
CA HIS A 148 -1.43 14.65 19.35
C HIS A 148 -0.15 15.44 19.63
N GLN A 149 -0.26 16.63 20.22
CA GLN A 149 0.86 17.56 20.39
C GLN A 149 2.03 16.96 21.21
N ASN A 150 1.73 16.05 22.14
CA ASN A 150 2.75 15.37 22.94
C ASN A 150 3.43 14.18 22.21
N GLY A 151 3.00 13.86 20.99
CA GLY A 151 3.51 12.75 20.17
C GLY A 151 3.23 11.35 20.71
N ARG A 152 2.38 11.22 21.74
CA ARG A 152 2.11 9.95 22.43
C ARG A 152 0.64 9.58 22.44
N ASP A 153 -0.23 10.54 22.74
CA ASP A 153 -1.66 10.26 22.80
C ASP A 153 -2.24 10.13 21.39
N LEU A 154 -3.32 9.36 21.31
CA LEU A 154 -3.97 9.05 20.05
C LEU A 154 -5.14 10.01 19.84
N ILE A 155 -5.09 10.74 18.73
CA ILE A 155 -6.24 11.48 18.22
C ILE A 155 -6.66 10.91 16.87
N ALA A 156 -7.96 10.94 16.57
CA ALA A 156 -8.45 10.44 15.28
C ALA A 156 -8.19 11.47 14.16
N PRO A 157 -7.92 11.02 12.92
CA PRO A 157 -8.00 11.88 11.74
C PRO A 157 -9.38 12.51 11.61
N LYS A 158 -9.41 13.80 11.22
CA LYS A 158 -10.64 14.54 10.90
C LYS A 158 -11.40 13.92 9.72
N TYR A 159 -10.68 13.35 8.75
CA TYR A 159 -11.26 12.73 7.55
C TYR A 159 -11.03 11.22 7.58
N LYS A 160 -11.88 10.47 6.87
CA LYS A 160 -11.74 9.01 6.77
C LYS A 160 -10.45 8.64 6.04
N CYS A 161 -9.72 7.68 6.57
CA CYS A 161 -8.54 7.09 5.97
C CYS A 161 -8.45 5.59 6.29
N ASP A 162 -7.69 4.85 5.49
CA ASP A 162 -7.40 3.44 5.75
C ASP A 162 -6.17 3.30 6.65
N LEU A 163 -5.18 4.17 6.45
CA LEU A 163 -3.94 4.24 7.22
C LEU A 163 -3.83 5.60 7.91
N HIS A 164 -3.47 5.59 9.19
CA HIS A 164 -3.29 6.79 10.00
C HIS A 164 -1.86 6.84 10.54
N GLN A 165 -1.07 7.81 10.10
CA GLN A 165 0.20 8.16 10.75
C GLN A 165 -0.14 8.95 12.00
N TYR A 166 0.05 8.34 13.17
CA TYR A 166 -0.46 8.88 14.44
C TYR A 166 0.62 9.53 15.31
N THR A 167 1.90 9.34 14.97
CA THR A 167 3.02 10.01 15.62
C THR A 167 4.25 10.01 14.72
N ASP A 168 5.02 11.10 14.82
CA ASP A 168 6.36 11.29 14.25
C ASP A 168 7.49 11.02 15.27
N ARG A 169 7.12 10.62 16.50
CA ARG A 169 8.00 10.43 17.66
C ARG A 169 7.96 9.01 18.19
N GLY A 170 7.57 8.07 17.33
CA GLY A 170 7.47 6.67 17.68
C GLY A 170 8.81 6.03 18.04
N LYS A 171 8.71 4.87 18.70
CA LYS A 171 9.84 4.03 19.08
C LYS A 171 9.59 2.59 18.68
N ILE A 172 10.58 1.97 18.06
CA ILE A 172 10.56 0.57 17.63
C ILE A 172 11.95 -0.03 17.77
N ALA A 173 12.02 -1.32 18.09
CA ALA A 173 13.29 -2.04 18.11
C ALA A 173 14.05 -1.87 16.79
N GLY A 174 15.37 -1.69 16.88
CA GLY A 174 16.25 -1.51 15.72
C GLY A 174 16.39 -0.07 15.20
N ILE A 175 15.63 0.89 15.73
CA ILE A 175 15.77 2.33 15.40
C ILE A 175 15.93 3.13 16.69
N THR A 176 17.10 3.76 16.89
CA THR A 176 17.39 4.57 18.09
C THR A 176 16.62 5.90 18.09
N GLY A 177 16.49 6.51 16.92
CA GLY A 177 15.83 7.80 16.72
C GLY A 177 14.30 7.75 16.82
N SER A 178 13.65 8.84 16.46
CA SER A 178 12.21 8.83 16.22
C SER A 178 11.90 8.14 14.90
N VAL A 179 10.73 7.51 14.83
CA VAL A 179 10.19 6.92 13.61
C VAL A 179 8.70 7.17 13.56
N ASP A 180 8.20 7.35 12.35
CA ASP A 180 6.79 7.55 12.11
C ASP A 180 6.05 6.22 12.28
N LEU A 181 4.98 6.24 13.09
CA LEU A 181 4.16 5.06 13.34
C LEU A 181 2.75 5.23 12.77
N ASN A 182 2.31 4.13 12.18
CA ASN A 182 1.06 4.05 11.46
C ASN A 182 0.14 2.99 12.07
N ARG A 183 -1.16 3.20 11.96
CA ARG A 183 -2.19 2.24 12.36
C ARG A 183 -3.32 2.16 11.33
N LEU A 184 -3.94 1.01 11.24
CA LEU A 184 -5.13 0.80 10.41
C LEU A 184 -6.34 1.46 11.07
N THR A 185 -7.14 2.18 10.29
CA THR A 185 -8.34 2.88 10.79
C THR A 185 -9.55 2.78 9.87
N GLY A 186 -9.38 2.27 8.64
CA GLY A 186 -10.44 2.20 7.65
C GLY A 186 -10.74 0.80 7.16
N THR A 187 -10.97 0.67 5.85
CA THR A 187 -11.54 -0.52 5.22
C THR A 187 -10.52 -1.57 4.84
N LYS A 188 -9.23 -1.19 4.74
CA LYS A 188 -8.15 -2.12 4.35
C LYS A 188 -7.56 -2.81 5.58
N SER A 189 -7.59 -4.14 5.58
CA SER A 189 -6.92 -4.96 6.59
C SER A 189 -5.41 -4.98 6.38
N LEU A 190 -4.66 -5.43 7.39
CA LEU A 190 -3.23 -5.63 7.26
C LEU A 190 -2.92 -6.59 6.10
N GLN A 191 -3.64 -7.70 5.99
CA GLN A 191 -3.48 -8.70 4.93
C GLN A 191 -3.62 -8.09 3.53
N TRP A 192 -4.56 -7.16 3.34
CA TRP A 192 -4.69 -6.44 2.08
C TRP A 192 -3.40 -5.67 1.74
N PHE A 193 -2.79 -4.98 2.72
CA PHE A 193 -1.51 -4.29 2.51
C PHE A 193 -0.35 -5.25 2.27
N LEU A 194 -0.33 -6.42 2.94
CA LEU A 194 0.73 -7.41 2.82
C LEU A 194 0.73 -8.15 1.48
N GLY A 195 -0.26 -7.92 0.62
CA GLY A 195 -0.45 -8.75 -0.58
C GLY A 195 -0.75 -10.21 -0.22
N GLU A 196 -1.12 -10.45 1.03
CA GLU A 196 -1.62 -11.74 1.48
C GLU A 196 -3.04 -11.85 0.96
N ASP A 197 -3.13 -12.53 -0.18
CA ASP A 197 -4.33 -13.16 -0.67
C ASP A 197 -5.15 -13.69 0.50
N GLN A 198 -6.40 -13.22 0.63
CA GLN A 198 -7.24 -13.64 1.74
C GLN A 198 -7.44 -15.15 1.62
N SER A 199 -6.76 -15.91 2.49
CA SER A 199 -6.83 -17.36 2.50
C SER A 199 -8.13 -17.76 3.17
N TYR A 200 -9.15 -18.05 2.37
CA TYR A 200 -10.41 -18.61 2.82
C TYR A 200 -10.33 -20.12 2.93
N ARG A 201 -11.20 -20.71 3.74
CA ARG A 201 -11.45 -22.15 3.73
C ARG A 201 -12.69 -22.45 2.89
N VAL A 202 -12.70 -23.62 2.25
CA VAL A 202 -13.84 -24.09 1.47
C VAL A 202 -14.84 -24.78 2.39
N THR A 203 -16.08 -24.30 2.40
CA THR A 203 -17.16 -24.86 3.22
C THR A 203 -17.90 -26.00 2.51
N ALA A 204 -17.90 -26.01 1.17
CA ALA A 204 -18.53 -27.03 0.34
C ALA A 204 -17.71 -28.32 0.26
N ASN A 205 -18.38 -29.47 0.07
CA ASN A 205 -17.70 -30.76 -0.16
C ASN A 205 -16.83 -30.72 -1.42
N HIS A 206 -17.36 -30.12 -2.49
CA HIS A 206 -16.66 -29.89 -3.75
C HIS A 206 -17.02 -28.50 -4.27
N LEU A 207 -16.02 -27.64 -4.42
CA LEU A 207 -16.14 -26.31 -5.00
C LEU A 207 -15.46 -26.28 -6.37
N ASN A 208 -16.22 -25.99 -7.42
CA ASN A 208 -15.68 -25.88 -8.77
C ASN A 208 -14.84 -24.61 -8.91
N ILE A 209 -13.65 -24.76 -9.49
CA ILE A 209 -12.82 -23.67 -9.99
C ILE A 209 -13.10 -23.51 -11.48
N ARG A 210 -13.44 -22.29 -11.90
CA ARG A 210 -13.83 -21.97 -13.28
C ARG A 210 -12.88 -20.99 -13.95
N GLU A 211 -12.81 -21.07 -15.27
CA GLU A 211 -11.97 -20.18 -16.11
C GLU A 211 -12.53 -18.76 -16.23
N GLN A 212 -13.85 -18.61 -16.10
CA GLN A 212 -14.58 -17.33 -16.14
C GLN A 212 -15.54 -17.24 -14.95
N PRO A 213 -15.89 -16.04 -14.47
CA PRO A 213 -16.81 -15.83 -13.34
C PRO A 213 -18.27 -16.03 -13.79
N SER A 214 -18.60 -17.27 -14.19
CA SER A 214 -19.93 -17.64 -14.69
C SER A 214 -20.24 -19.09 -14.40
N MET A 215 -21.53 -19.39 -14.17
CA MET A 215 -22.02 -20.76 -13.99
C MET A 215 -21.86 -21.61 -15.26
N SER A 216 -21.80 -20.98 -16.44
CA SER A 216 -21.49 -21.63 -17.73
C SER A 216 -19.99 -21.68 -18.03
N GLY A 217 -19.13 -21.04 -17.22
CA GLY A 217 -17.69 -21.03 -17.41
C GLY A 217 -17.10 -22.43 -17.27
N LYS A 218 -16.12 -22.77 -18.12
CA LYS A 218 -15.44 -24.07 -18.10
C LYS A 218 -14.86 -24.37 -16.71
N ILE A 219 -15.12 -25.57 -16.19
CA ILE A 219 -14.52 -26.06 -14.94
C ILE A 219 -13.07 -26.46 -15.25
N VAL A 220 -12.12 -25.85 -14.55
CA VAL A 220 -10.67 -26.10 -14.73
C VAL A 220 -10.06 -26.85 -13.55
N GLY A 221 -10.79 -26.99 -12.45
CA GLY A 221 -10.38 -27.76 -11.28
C GLY A 221 -11.47 -27.78 -10.21
N THR A 222 -11.16 -28.40 -9.07
CA THR A 222 -12.04 -28.50 -7.90
C THR A 222 -11.25 -28.33 -6.62
N LEU A 223 -11.90 -27.78 -5.59
CA LEU A 223 -11.40 -27.72 -4.22
C LEU A 223 -12.29 -28.57 -3.31
N SER A 224 -11.68 -29.28 -2.37
CA SER A 224 -12.39 -30.07 -1.36
C SER A 224 -12.68 -29.25 -0.12
N LYS A 225 -13.65 -29.70 0.68
CA LYS A 225 -13.98 -29.11 1.99
C LYS A 225 -12.73 -28.92 2.86
N SER A 226 -12.67 -27.81 3.58
CA SER A 226 -11.54 -27.36 4.38
C SER A 226 -10.25 -27.06 3.61
N GLY A 227 -10.25 -27.25 2.28
CA GLY A 227 -9.20 -26.78 1.40
C GLY A 227 -9.06 -25.26 1.51
N LYS A 228 -7.84 -24.76 1.39
CA LYS A 228 -7.58 -23.32 1.39
C LYS A 228 -7.64 -22.77 -0.02
N VAL A 229 -8.21 -21.58 -0.16
CA VAL A 229 -8.19 -20.82 -1.40
C VAL A 229 -7.80 -19.38 -1.13
N ILE A 230 -6.92 -18.91 -1.98
CA ILE A 230 -6.44 -17.54 -2.02
C ILE A 230 -7.45 -16.72 -2.82
N VAL A 231 -8.04 -15.69 -2.22
CA VAL A 231 -8.97 -14.79 -2.91
C VAL A 231 -8.29 -13.44 -3.14
N LEU A 232 -8.23 -13.03 -4.40
CA LEU A 232 -7.62 -11.80 -4.87
C LEU A 232 -8.63 -10.64 -4.85
N SER A 233 -9.87 -10.91 -5.27
CA SER A 233 -10.97 -9.95 -5.34
C SER A 233 -12.30 -10.70 -5.36
N VAL A 234 -13.40 -10.00 -5.10
CA VAL A 234 -14.76 -10.52 -5.24
C VAL A 234 -15.56 -9.52 -6.08
N ASP A 235 -16.23 -9.99 -7.13
CA ASP A 235 -17.09 -9.14 -7.94
C ASP A 235 -18.49 -8.96 -7.32
N GLU A 236 -19.29 -8.06 -7.92
CA GLU A 236 -20.66 -7.77 -7.47
C GLU A 236 -21.61 -8.98 -7.58
N ASN A 237 -21.27 -9.98 -8.40
CA ASN A 237 -22.06 -11.19 -8.62
C ASN A 237 -21.62 -12.35 -7.69
N GLY A 238 -20.68 -12.09 -6.78
CA GLY A 238 -20.22 -13.05 -5.79
C GLY A 238 -19.15 -14.02 -6.29
N TRP A 239 -18.51 -13.78 -7.43
CA TRP A 239 -17.35 -14.56 -7.87
C TRP A 239 -16.08 -14.04 -7.22
N ALA A 240 -15.38 -14.94 -6.54
CA ALA A 240 -14.06 -14.70 -6.00
C ALA A 240 -12.99 -15.07 -7.05
N GLU A 241 -12.15 -14.10 -7.39
CA GLU A 241 -10.99 -14.30 -8.24
C GLU A 241 -9.87 -15.00 -7.45
N THR A 242 -9.24 -16.01 -8.05
CA THR A 242 -8.16 -16.80 -7.46
C THR A 242 -7.10 -17.17 -8.52
N LYS A 243 -6.03 -17.84 -8.10
CA LYS A 243 -5.04 -18.46 -8.99
C LYS A 243 -5.11 -19.98 -8.89
N TYR A 244 -5.27 -20.64 -10.03
CA TYR A 244 -5.19 -22.09 -10.14
C TYR A 244 -4.16 -22.47 -11.20
N LYS A 245 -3.15 -23.27 -10.82
CA LYS A 245 -2.02 -23.65 -11.69
C LYS A 245 -1.38 -22.44 -12.37
N SER A 246 -1.15 -21.37 -11.60
CA SER A 246 -0.57 -20.09 -12.04
C SER A 246 -1.39 -19.33 -13.09
N LYS A 247 -2.65 -19.72 -13.34
CA LYS A 247 -3.60 -18.98 -14.19
C LYS A 247 -4.70 -18.36 -13.35
N LYS A 248 -5.23 -17.23 -13.85
CA LYS A 248 -6.44 -16.60 -13.33
C LYS A 248 -7.60 -17.58 -13.37
N ALA A 249 -8.37 -17.67 -12.29
CA ALA A 249 -9.53 -18.54 -12.19
C ALA A 249 -10.53 -17.97 -11.16
N TYR A 250 -11.69 -18.60 -11.04
CA TYR A 250 -12.81 -18.09 -10.26
C TYR A 250 -13.51 -19.18 -9.47
N VAL A 251 -13.94 -18.87 -8.25
CA VAL A 251 -14.77 -19.72 -7.39
C VAL A 251 -15.94 -18.89 -6.83
N PHE A 252 -17.04 -19.52 -6.46
CA PHE A 252 -18.17 -18.78 -5.89
C PHE A 252 -17.90 -18.44 -4.41
N ARG A 253 -17.94 -17.16 -4.04
CA ARG A 253 -17.57 -16.65 -2.71
C ARG A 253 -18.45 -17.20 -1.59
N SER A 254 -19.70 -17.57 -1.87
CA SER A 254 -20.63 -18.10 -0.87
C SER A 254 -20.19 -19.43 -0.24
N TYR A 255 -19.22 -20.12 -0.86
CA TYR A 255 -18.67 -21.38 -0.35
C TYR A 255 -17.34 -21.21 0.40
N LEU A 256 -17.02 -19.98 0.80
CA LEU A 256 -15.77 -19.59 1.44
C LEU A 256 -16.01 -18.96 2.81
N ASP A 257 -15.18 -19.29 3.81
CA ASP A 257 -15.20 -18.70 5.16
C ASP A 257 -13.81 -18.27 5.67
#